data_AF-G0QAG8-F1
#
_entry.id   AF-G0QAG8-F1
#
_cell.length_a   1.000
_cell.length_b   1.000
_cell.length_c   1.000
_cell.angle_alpha   90.00
_cell.angle_beta   90.00
_cell.angle_gamma   90.00
#
_symmetry.space_group_name_H-M   'P 1'
#
loop_
_entity.id
_entity.type
_entity.pdbx_description
1 polymer ?
#
loop_
_entity_poly.entity_id
_entity_poly.type
_entity_poly.pdbx_seq_one_letter_code
_entity_poly.pdbx_strand_id
1 'polypeptide(L)' 'MAIEGIAGIGAAIAVGISAIATAYAQAKLGAAGIGALAEDDSLFGKIFVLIAIPETMIIFGFVVALVLTGFI' A
#
# COMPACT_ATOMS: atom_id res chain seq x y z
N MET A 1 5.75 -12.58 -26.58
CA MET A 1 6.95 -11.75 -26.34
C MET A 1 6.68 -10.24 -26.28
N ALA A 2 6.36 -9.51 -27.36
CA ALA A 2 6.20 -8.04 -27.27
C ALA A 2 5.00 -7.59 -26.40
N ILE A 3 3.89 -8.30 -26.48
CA ILE A 3 2.68 -8.04 -25.67
C ILE A 3 2.93 -8.33 -24.17
N GLU A 4 3.76 -9.34 -23.86
CA GLU A 4 4.14 -9.69 -22.49
C GLU A 4 5.03 -8.63 -21.84
N GLY A 5 5.91 -7.98 -22.62
CA GLY A 5 6.79 -6.92 -22.12
C GLY A 5 6.02 -5.66 -21.69
N ILE A 6 5.02 -5.25 -22.47
CA ILE A 6 4.17 -4.09 -22.13
C ILE A 6 3.32 -4.38 -20.89
N ALA A 7 2.74 -5.59 -20.81
CA ALA A 7 1.99 -6.02 -19.65
C ALA A 7 2.85 -6.06 -18.37
N GLY A 8 4.08 -6.54 -18.47
CA GLY A 8 5.04 -6.55 -17.36
C GLY A 8 5.42 -5.15 -16.87
N ILE A 9 5.63 -4.19 -17.78
CA ILE A 9 5.86 -2.78 -17.42
C ILE A 9 4.62 -2.20 -16.74
N GLY A 10 3.42 -2.46 -17.26
CA GLY A 10 2.17 -2.03 -16.64
C GLY A 10 1.99 -2.57 -15.22
N ALA A 11 2.29 -3.85 -15.00
CA ALA A 11 2.26 -4.48 -13.68
C ALA A 11 3.27 -3.84 -12.71
N ALA A 12 4.50 -3.59 -13.17
CA ALA A 12 5.53 -2.92 -12.36
C ALA A 12 5.11 -1.49 -11.96
N ILE A 13 4.50 -0.74 -12.88
CA ILE A 13 3.98 0.61 -12.59
C ILE A 13 2.83 0.56 -11.57
N ALA A 14 1.88 -0.37 -11.76
CA ALA A 14 0.73 -0.53 -10.86
C ALA A 14 1.16 -0.80 -9.41
N VAL A 15 2.11 -1.75 -9.22
CA VAL A 15 2.66 -2.05 -7.89
C VAL A 15 3.55 -0.91 -7.38
N GLY A 16 4.44 -0.37 -8.23
CA GLY A 16 5.40 0.65 -7.81
C GLY A 16 4.73 1.93 -7.30
N ILE A 17 3.76 2.47 -8.05
CA ILE A 17 3.07 3.72 -7.66
C ILE A 17 2.21 3.49 -6.42
N SER A 18 1.47 2.39 -6.36
CA SER A 18 0.63 2.08 -5.19
C SER A 18 1.48 1.83 -3.92
N ALA A 19 2.65 1.22 -4.05
CA ALA A 19 3.57 1.00 -2.94
C ALA A 19 4.12 2.33 -2.41
N ILE A 20 4.56 3.22 -3.30
CA ILE A 20 5.06 4.55 -2.91
C ILE A 20 3.96 5.36 -2.22
N ALA A 21 2.75 5.35 -2.76
CA ALA A 21 1.63 6.07 -2.16
C ALA A 21 1.22 5.51 -0.78
N THR A 22 1.22 4.18 -0.64
CA THR A 22 0.96 3.49 0.64
C THR A 22 2.03 3.85 1.67
N ALA A 23 3.31 3.74 1.30
CA ALA A 23 4.43 4.06 2.18
C ALA A 23 4.40 5.54 2.62
N TYR A 24 4.06 6.46 1.72
CA TYR A 24 3.93 7.88 2.05
C TYR A 24 2.80 8.14 3.07
N ALA A 25 1.64 7.51 2.90
CA ALA A 25 0.53 7.62 3.83
C ALA A 25 0.90 7.03 5.20
N GLN A 26 1.50 5.84 5.23
CA GLN A 26 1.91 5.17 6.46
C GLN A 26 3.05 5.89 7.19
N ALA A 27 3.99 6.52 6.48
CA ALA A 27 5.05 7.30 7.12
C ALA A 27 4.47 8.44 7.97
N LYS A 28 3.42 9.11 7.48
CA LYS A 28 2.74 10.18 8.21
C LYS A 28 1.86 9.64 9.34
N LEU A 29 1.06 8.62 9.07
CA LEU A 29 0.17 8.00 10.05
C LEU A 29 0.96 7.34 11.19
N GLY A 30 2.06 6.67 10.88
CA GLY A 30 2.94 6.03 11.86
C GLY A 30 3.63 7.05 12.75
N ALA A 31 4.18 8.14 12.18
CA ALA A 31 4.80 9.21 12.97
C ALA A 31 3.80 9.87 13.93
N ALA A 32 2.60 10.20 13.46
CA ALA A 32 1.53 10.76 14.30
C ALA A 32 1.02 9.74 15.33
N GLY A 33 0.88 8.48 14.92
CA GLY A 33 0.38 7.39 15.74
C GLY A 33 1.30 7.09 16.92
N ILE A 34 2.61 6.97 16.70
CA ILE A 34 3.58 6.75 17.79
C ILE A 34 3.60 7.94 18.76
N GLY A 35 3.47 9.17 18.27
CA GLY A 35 3.33 10.35 19.13
C GLY A 35 2.10 10.28 20.04
N ALA A 36 0.94 9.90 19.49
CA ALA A 36 -0.29 9.74 20.25
C ALA A 36 -0.23 8.56 21.24
N LEU A 37 0.40 7.44 20.85
CA LEU A 37 0.65 6.29 21.72
C LEU A 37 1.53 6.65 22.92
N ALA A 38 2.50 7.54 22.75
CA ALA A 38 3.34 8.01 23.86
C ALA A 38 2.57 8.81 24.91
N GLU A 39 1.41 9.37 24.56
CA GLU A 39 0.51 10.09 25.47
C GLU A 39 -0.56 9.18 26.09
N ASP A 40 -1.12 8.26 25.30
CA ASP A 40 -2.16 7.31 25.73
C ASP A 40 -2.07 5.98 24.98
N ASP A 41 -1.59 4.94 25.68
CA ASP A 41 -1.47 3.57 25.15
C ASP A 41 -2.82 2.95 24.77
N SER A 42 -3.94 3.42 25.33
CA SER A 42 -5.28 2.91 24.99
C SER A 42 -5.68 3.21 23.54
N LEU A 43 -4.97 4.14 22.88
CA LEU A 43 -5.19 4.50 21.49
C LEU A 43 -4.62 3.48 20.48
N PHE A 44 -3.83 2.49 20.93
CA PHE A 44 -3.17 1.50 20.06
C PHE A 44 -4.11 0.93 18.99
N GLY A 45 -5.28 0.43 19.40
CA GLY A 45 -6.21 -0.22 18.47
C GLY A 45 -6.74 0.73 17.38
N LYS A 46 -7.02 1.99 17.73
CA LYS A 46 -7.47 3.00 16.75
C LYS A 46 -6.35 3.34 15.77
N ILE A 47 -5.14 3.54 16.27
CA ILE A 47 -3.97 3.86 15.45
C ILE A 47 -3.62 2.70 14.51
N PHE A 48 -3.70 1.47 15.01
CA PHE A 48 -3.48 0.26 14.20
C PHE A 48 -4.49 0.14 13.05
N VAL A 49 -5.77 0.44 13.30
CA VAL A 49 -6.77 0.46 12.21
C VAL A 49 -6.44 1.56 11.21
N LEU A 50 -6.06 2.76 11.66
CA LEU A 50 -5.72 3.87 10.78
C LEU A 50 -4.50 3.56 9.89
N ILE A 51 -3.46 2.91 10.44
CA ILE A 51 -2.25 2.56 9.65
C ILE A 51 -2.50 1.43 8.65
N ALA A 52 -3.55 0.61 8.86
CA ALA A 52 -3.95 -0.46 7.96
C ALA A 52 -4.81 0.01 6.78
N ILE A 53 -5.46 1.18 6.87
CA ILE A 53 -6.30 1.72 5.78
C ILE A 53 -5.49 1.90 4.47
N PRO A 54 -4.30 2.53 4.48
CA PRO A 54 -3.48 2.67 3.28
C PRO A 54 -3.09 1.33 2.63
N GLU A 55 -3.04 0.23 3.37
CA GLU A 55 -2.65 -1.09 2.84
C GLU A 55 -3.60 -1.58 1.75
N THR A 56 -4.85 -1.12 1.77
CA THR A 56 -5.81 -1.40 0.70
C THR A 56 -5.35 -0.90 -0.67
N MET A 57 -4.59 0.20 -0.72
CA MET A 57 -4.10 0.79 -1.97
C MET A 57 -3.07 -0.12 -2.65
N ILE A 58 -2.09 -0.64 -1.90
CA ILE A 58 -1.10 -1.58 -2.44
C ILE A 58 -1.74 -2.92 -2.79
N ILE A 59 -2.73 -3.39 -2.02
CA ILE A 59 -3.47 -4.60 -2.38
C ILE A 59 -4.16 -4.42 -3.74
N PHE A 60 -4.81 -3.28 -4.01
CA PHE A 60 -5.41 -3.03 -5.32
C PHE A 60 -4.38 -2.93 -6.44
N GLY A 61 -3.25 -2.26 -6.22
CA GLY A 61 -2.16 -2.21 -7.20
C GLY A 61 -1.60 -3.60 -7.52
N PHE A 62 -1.50 -4.47 -6.51
CA PHE A 62 -1.07 -5.85 -6.66
C PHE A 62 -2.10 -6.68 -7.44
N VAL A 63 -3.38 -6.58 -7.12
CA VAL A 63 -4.46 -7.27 -7.87
C VAL A 63 -4.44 -6.88 -9.35
N VAL A 64 -4.28 -5.59 -9.67
CA VAL A 64 -4.16 -5.12 -11.06
C VAL A 64 -2.96 -5.76 -11.75
N ALA A 65 -1.81 -5.86 -11.08
CA ALA A 65 -0.63 -6.51 -11.64
C ALA A 65 -0.85 -8.01 -11.91
N LEU A 66 -1.57 -8.72 -11.03
CA LEU A 66 -1.93 -10.13 -11.25
C LEU A 66 -2.82 -10.31 -12.48
N VAL A 67 -3.81 -9.42 -12.67
CA VAL A 67 -4.67 -9.42 -13.86
C VAL A 67 -3.87 -9.12 -15.12
N LEU A 68 -2.97 -8.14 -15.09
CA LEU A 68 -2.15 -7.78 -16.26
C LEU A 68 -1.18 -8.89 -16.67
N THR A 69 -0.68 -9.65 -15.70
CA THR A 69 0.24 -10.78 -15.95
C THR A 69 -0.48 -12.08 -16.31
N GLY A 70 -1.83 -12.09 -16.30
CA GLY A 70 -2.63 -13.28 -16.58
C GLY A 70 -2.52 -14.36 -15.49
N PHE A 71 -2.15 -13.97 -14.27
CA PHE A 71 -2.09 -14.88 -13.13
C PHE A 71 -3.49 -15.27 -12.63
N ILE A 72 -4.42 -14.31 -12.68
CA ILE A 72 -5.87 -14.47 -12.45
C ILE A 72 -6.63 -13.74 -13.54
#